data_AF-A0A219B7X4-F1
#
_entry.id   AF-A0A219B7X4-F1
#
_cell.length_a   1.000
_cell.length_b   1.000
_cell.length_c   1.000
_cell.angle_alpha   90.00
_cell.angle_beta   90.00
_cell.angle_gamma   90.00
#
_symmetry.space_group_name_H-M   'P 1'
#
loop_
_entity.id
_entity.type
_entity.pdbx_description
1 polymer ?
#
loop_
_entity_poly.entity_id
_entity_poly.type
_entity_poly.pdbx_seq_one_letter_code
_entity_poly.pdbx_strand_id
1 'polypeptide(L)'
;MPLAVVPILFALAILVTAVSGVWLMLNARSVAALFRDRDVIEPGPGRPRRSRKAVIVALVLFNLGWMSAVAIQWASWEGETNEMVVPDPY
;
A
#
# COMPACT_ATOMS: atom_id res chain seq x y z
N MET A 1 -20.72 -0.47 14.04
CA MET A 1 -20.62 0.09 12.67
C MET A 1 -21.17 -0.91 11.64
N PRO A 2 -21.55 -0.51 10.40
CA PRO A 2 -22.11 -1.45 9.43
C PRO A 2 -21.19 -2.66 9.24
N LEU A 3 -21.77 -3.86 9.19
CA LEU A 3 -21.04 -5.15 9.08
C LEU A 3 -19.97 -5.17 7.96
N ALA A 4 -20.19 -4.40 6.89
CA ALA A 4 -19.31 -4.38 5.73
C ALA A 4 -18.11 -3.41 5.84
N VAL A 5 -18.04 -2.54 6.86
CA VAL A 5 -17.02 -1.47 6.89
C VAL A 5 -15.59 -2.03 6.93
N VAL A 6 -15.29 -2.91 7.89
CA VAL A 6 -13.94 -3.47 8.04
C VAL A 6 -13.52 -4.28 6.80
N PRO A 7 -14.36 -5.20 6.26
CA PRO A 7 -14.06 -5.87 4.99
C PRO A 7 -13.84 -4.93 3.80
N ILE A 8 -14.62 -3.85 3.68
CA ILE A 8 -14.45 -2.87 2.60
C ILE A 8 -13.11 -2.13 2.74
N LEU A 9 -12.78 -1.67 3.95
CA LEU A 9 -11.50 -0.99 4.21
C LEU A 9 -10.31 -1.91 3.93
N PHE A 10 -10.41 -3.18 4.32
CA PHE A 10 -9.40 -4.18 4.02
C PHE A 10 -9.24 -4.41 2.50
N ALA A 11 -10.35 -4.57 1.79
CA ALA A 11 -10.34 -4.73 0.33
C ALA A 11 -9.73 -3.50 -0.38
N LEU A 12 -10.08 -2.29 0.06
CA LEU A 12 -9.50 -1.05 -0.46
C LEU A 12 -8.00 -0.95 -0.19
N ALA A 13 -7.54 -1.31 1.02
CA ALA A 13 -6.13 -1.31 1.37
C ALA A 13 -5.33 -2.27 0.48
N ILE A 14 -5.84 -3.48 0.24
CA ILE A 14 -5.25 -4.46 -0.68
C ILE A 14 -5.24 -3.91 -2.10
N LEU A 15 -6.33 -3.32 -2.57
CA LEU A 15 -6.43 -2.77 -3.93
C LEU A 15 -5.42 -1.64 -4.16
N VAL A 16 -5.28 -0.72 -3.20
CA VAL A 16 -4.27 0.36 -3.26
C VAL A 16 -2.86 -0.25 -3.32
N THR A 17 -2.59 -1.25 -2.49
CA THR A 17 -1.30 -1.97 -2.48
C THR A 17 -1.01 -2.62 -3.83
N ALA A 18 -1.97 -3.35 -4.38
CA ALA A 18 -1.80 -4.07 -5.64
C ALA A 18 -1.58 -3.10 -6.82
N VAL A 19 -2.44 -2.07 -6.94
CA VAL A 19 -2.35 -1.09 -8.03
C VAL A 19 -1.03 -0.31 -7.96
N SER A 20 -0.66 0.17 -6.77
CA SER A 20 0.60 0.89 -6.59
C SER A 20 1.82 -0.01 -6.81
N GLY A 21 1.78 -1.26 -6.34
CA GLY A 21 2.84 -2.25 -6.53
C GLY A 21 3.06 -2.59 -8.00
N VAL A 22 1.99 -2.93 -8.74
CA VAL A 22 2.04 -3.17 -10.18
C VAL A 22 2.58 -1.94 -10.91
N TRP A 23 2.10 -0.75 -10.55
CA TRP A 23 2.58 0.49 -11.15
C TRP A 23 4.08 0.71 -10.89
N LEU A 24 4.57 0.45 -9.66
CA LEU A 24 5.99 0.54 -9.32
C LEU A 24 6.84 -0.46 -10.13
N MET A 25 6.37 -1.69 -10.30
CA MET A 25 7.05 -2.71 -11.11
C MET A 25 7.12 -2.29 -12.59
N LEU A 26 6.01 -1.82 -13.16
CA LEU A 26 5.99 -1.29 -14.53
C LEU A 26 6.90 -0.06 -14.71
N ASN A 27 7.17 0.67 -13.63
CA ASN A 27 8.05 1.83 -13.61
C ASN A 27 9.36 1.58 -12.86
N ALA A 28 9.82 0.33 -12.76
CA ALA A 28 10.99 -0.06 -11.96
C ALA A 28 12.26 0.73 -12.31
N ARG A 29 12.44 1.12 -13.57
CA ARG A 29 13.55 2.00 -13.98
C ARG A 29 13.49 3.38 -13.32
N SER A 30 12.30 3.97 -13.22
CA SER A 30 12.11 5.26 -12.54
C SER A 30 12.29 5.12 -11.02
N VAL A 31 11.99 3.94 -10.47
CA VAL A 31 12.30 3.59 -9.07
C VAL A 31 13.81 3.49 -8.88
N ALA A 32 14.52 2.74 -9.73
CA ALA A 32 15.99 2.61 -9.67
C ALA A 32 16.68 3.97 -9.79
N ALA A 33 16.18 4.86 -10.66
CA ALA A 33 16.70 6.22 -10.78
C ALA A 33 16.56 7.06 -9.50
N LEU A 34 15.64 6.72 -8.59
CA LEU A 34 15.53 7.36 -7.26
C LEU A 34 16.74 7.04 -6.37
N PHE A 35 17.37 5.89 -6.59
CA PHE A 35 18.47 5.36 -5.79
C PHE A 35 19.81 5.36 -6.52
N ARG A 36 19.92 6.10 -7.63
CA ARG A 36 21.14 6.17 -8.46
C ARG A 36 22.41 6.61 -7.73
N ASP A 37 22.28 7.24 -6.58
CA ASP A 37 23.38 7.71 -5.74
C ASP A 37 23.81 6.64 -4.70
N ARG A 38 23.27 5.41 -4.80
CA ARG A 38 23.62 4.27 -3.96
C ARG A 38 24.35 3.23 -4.82
N ASP A 39 25.53 2.82 -4.38
CA ASP A 39 26.40 1.87 -5.10
C ASP A 39 25.77 0.50 -5.42
N VAL A 40 24.63 0.19 -4.79
CA VAL A 40 23.94 -1.11 -4.93
C VAL A 40 22.95 -1.11 -6.12
N ILE A 41 22.52 0.06 -6.59
CA ILE A 41 21.42 0.15 -7.57
C ILE A 41 21.91 0.88 -8.81
N GLU A 42 22.14 0.12 -9.88
CA GLU A 42 22.50 0.68 -11.18
C GLU A 42 21.25 0.89 -12.05
N PRO A 43 20.89 2.14 -12.41
CA PRO A 43 19.75 2.41 -13.26
C PRO A 43 20.00 1.87 -14.68
N GLY A 44 19.09 1.05 -15.20
CA GLY A 44 19.21 0.55 -16.58
C GLY A 44 19.25 1.68 -17.63
N PRO A 45 19.87 1.45 -18.81
CA PRO A 45 20.19 2.49 -19.79
C PRO A 45 18.94 3.21 -20.31
N GLY A 46 18.95 4.55 -20.23
CA GLY A 46 17.91 5.44 -20.75
C GLY A 46 17.32 6.40 -19.70
N ARG A 47 16.51 7.37 -20.14
CA ARG A 47 15.91 8.37 -19.25
C ARG A 47 14.75 7.77 -18.43
N PRO A 48 14.55 8.17 -17.16
CA PRO A 48 13.39 7.77 -16.38
C PRO A 48 12.11 8.27 -17.06
N ARG A 49 11.09 7.40 -17.12
CA ARG A 49 9.81 7.68 -17.81
C ARG A 49 8.83 8.46 -16.93
N ARG A 50 9.05 8.49 -15.61
CA ARG A 50 8.18 9.14 -14.63
C ARG A 50 8.94 10.11 -13.74
N SER A 51 8.22 11.12 -13.25
CA SER A 51 8.77 12.10 -12.33
C SER A 51 9.08 11.49 -10.96
N ARG A 52 10.08 12.04 -10.28
CA ARG A 52 10.46 11.63 -8.91
C ARG A 52 9.27 11.68 -7.95
N LYS A 53 8.44 12.73 -8.05
CA LYS A 53 7.25 12.91 -7.21
C LYS A 53 6.25 11.77 -7.40
N ALA A 54 5.99 11.34 -8.64
CA ALA A 54 5.05 10.26 -8.92
C ALA A 54 5.53 8.93 -8.32
N VAL A 55 6.82 8.63 -8.42
CA VAL A 55 7.43 7.44 -7.80
C VAL A 55 7.29 7.47 -6.28
N ILE A 56 7.58 8.61 -5.64
CA ILE A 56 7.44 8.77 -4.19
C ILE A 56 5.98 8.58 -3.75
N VAL A 57 5.02 9.19 -4.45
CA VAL A 57 3.59 9.00 -4.14
C VAL A 57 3.20 7.53 -4.25
N ALA A 58 3.61 6.84 -5.31
CA ALA A 58 3.31 5.42 -5.46
C ALA A 58 3.96 4.56 -4.36
N LEU A 59 5.19 4.86 -3.94
CA LEU A 59 5.84 4.21 -2.80
C LEU A 59 5.10 4.44 -1.48
N VAL A 60 4.63 5.66 -1.23
CA VAL A 60 3.85 5.98 -0.03
C VAL A 60 2.52 5.23 -0.05
N LEU A 61 1.80 5.25 -1.17
CA LEU A 61 0.53 4.51 -1.31
C LEU A 61 0.72 3.01 -1.13
N PHE A 62 1.77 2.44 -1.71
CA PHE A 62 2.11 1.03 -1.52
C PHE A 62 2.31 0.71 -0.04
N ASN A 63 3.12 1.51 0.65
CA ASN A 63 3.39 1.30 2.07
C ASN A 63 2.15 1.47 2.94
N LEU A 64 1.39 2.55 2.75
CA LEU A 64 0.17 2.77 3.50
C LEU A 64 -0.85 1.65 3.27
N GLY A 65 -0.98 1.17 2.03
CA GLY A 65 -1.89 0.08 1.69
C GLY A 65 -1.55 -1.21 2.45
N TRP A 66 -0.31 -1.70 2.33
CA TRP A 66 0.02 -3.00 2.92
C TRP A 66 0.08 -2.94 4.45
N MET A 67 0.59 -1.84 5.02
CA MET A 67 0.62 -1.66 6.48
C MET A 67 -0.80 -1.58 7.05
N SER A 68 -1.72 -0.88 6.37
CA SER A 68 -3.12 -0.82 6.80
C SER A 68 -3.79 -2.19 6.72
N ALA A 69 -3.52 -2.96 5.66
CA ALA A 69 -4.04 -4.32 5.55
C ALA A 69 -3.53 -5.23 6.68
N VAL A 70 -2.23 -5.17 7.00
CA VAL A 70 -1.65 -5.92 8.12
C VAL A 70 -2.25 -5.48 9.46
N ALA A 71 -2.39 -4.18 9.70
CA ALA A 71 -2.98 -3.66 10.93
C ALA A 71 -4.43 -4.12 11.11
N ILE A 72 -5.25 -4.07 10.05
CA ILE A 72 -6.63 -4.54 10.08
C ILE A 72 -6.68 -6.05 10.33
N GLN A 73 -5.83 -6.83 9.66
CA GLN A 73 -5.77 -8.28 9.86
C GLN A 73 -5.36 -8.65 11.29
N TRP A 74 -4.39 -7.92 11.84
CA TRP A 74 -3.92 -8.08 13.21
C TRP A 74 -5.04 -7.82 14.23
N ALA A 75 -5.71 -6.66 14.11
CA ALA A 75 -6.86 -6.31 14.94
C ALA A 75 -8.03 -7.33 14.80
N SER A 76 -8.17 -7.93 13.61
CA SER A 76 -9.16 -8.98 13.37
C SER A 76 -8.85 -10.28 14.11
N TRP A 77 -7.57 -10.64 14.23
CA TRP A 77 -7.14 -11.80 15.01
C TRP A 77 -7.29 -11.59 16.52
N GLU A 78 -7.08 -10.37 16.99
CA GLU A 78 -7.25 -10.00 18.40
C GLU A 78 -8.73 -9.85 18.80
N GLY A 79 -9.65 -9.86 17.82
CA GLY A 79 -11.10 -9.78 18.06
C GLY A 79 -11.63 -8.35 18.18
N GLU A 80 -10.76 -7.34 18.16
CA GLU A 80 -11.14 -5.92 18.24
C GLU A 80 -12.13 -5.51 17.14
N THR A 81 -12.01 -6.09 15.95
CA THR A 81 -12.93 -5.81 14.84
C THR A 81 -14.34 -6.37 15.06
N ASN A 82 -14.51 -7.35 15.94
CA ASN A 82 -15.80 -7.92 16.29
C ASN A 82 -16.51 -7.08 17.36
N GLU A 83 -15.76 -6.50 18.29
CA GLU A 83 -16.27 -5.58 19.31
C GLU A 83 -16.92 -4.34 18.68
N MET A 84 -16.38 -3.91 17.54
CA MET A 84 -16.90 -2.83 16.70
C MET A 84 -18.26 -3.10 16.05
N VAL A 85 -18.71 -4.36 16.04
CA VAL A 85 -19.95 -4.85 15.43
C VAL A 85 -21.03 -5.13 16.49
N VAL A 86 -20.68 -5.14 17.78
CA VAL A 86 -21.65 -5.39 18.86
C VAL A 86 -22.74 -4.31 18.82
N PRO A 87 -24.02 -4.69 18.63
CA PRO A 87 -25.12 -3.74 18.71
C PRO A 87 -25.29 -3.31 20.17
N ASP A 88 -25.55 -2.01 20.37
CA ASP A 88 -25.94 -1.44 21.66
C ASP A 88 -27.04 -2.33 22.28
N PRO A 89 -26.87 -2.86 23.51
CA PRO A 89 -27.87 -3.71 24.13
C PRO A 89 -29.08 -2.83 24.52
N TYR A 90 -30.11 -2.85 23.67
CA TYR A 90 -31.47 -2.49 24.07
C TYR A 90 -32.13 -3.69 24.73
#